data_AF-A0A4Z1HXH5-F1
#
_entry.id   AF-A0A4Z1HXH5-F1
#
_cell.length_a   1.000
_cell.length_b   1.000
_cell.length_c   1.000
_cell.angle_alpha   90.00
_cell.angle_beta   90.00
_cell.angle_gamma   90.00
#
_symmetry.space_group_name_H-M   'P 1'
#
loop_
_entity.id
_entity.type
_entity.pdbx_description
1 polymer ?
#
loop_
_entity_poly.entity_id
_entity_poly.type
_entity_poly.pdbx_seq_one_letter_code
_entity_poly.pdbx_strand_id
1 'polypeptide(L)'
;MTCHCLQDSEVDLPDHNVYAYQAGGNSEGCLKEQLLDSKAPIYECHEACACDETCDNRIVARGRRVPLQVFRTENRGWGVRSKVPIKAGAFIDCYIGEIITAQEADRRRDNAIISRRKDLYLFNIDKFTDPDSLDETLRGDPYVIDGEFYAGPSRFFNHSCEANMRIFARVGDYSEKNLHDLAFFAIEDIRPMTELTFDYVDGKDDGEQGSEKCLCGAKSCRGWLW
;
A
#
# COMPACT_ATOMS: atom_id res chain seq x y z
N MET A 1 -25.12 -15.13 -10.19
CA MET A 1 -23.76 -14.91 -10.71
C MET A 1 -22.83 -14.94 -9.52
N THR A 2 -22.04 -16.00 -9.36
CA THR A 2 -21.11 -16.17 -8.24
C THR A 2 -19.73 -15.64 -8.65
N CYS A 3 -19.16 -14.72 -7.87
CA CYS A 3 -17.76 -14.33 -8.02
C CYS A 3 -16.88 -15.35 -7.30
N HIS A 4 -15.97 -16.00 -8.01
CA HIS A 4 -14.98 -16.91 -7.39
C HIS A 4 -13.77 -16.16 -6.81
N CYS A 5 -13.67 -14.86 -7.06
CA CYS A 5 -12.60 -13.97 -6.59
C CYS A 5 -12.40 -13.96 -5.05
N LEU A 6 -13.42 -14.36 -4.28
CA LEU A 6 -13.39 -14.35 -2.81
C LEU A 6 -13.17 -15.74 -2.19
N GLN A 7 -12.93 -16.78 -3.00
CA GLN A 7 -12.78 -18.15 -2.49
C GLN A 7 -11.61 -18.32 -1.52
N ASP A 8 -10.58 -17.49 -1.66
CA ASP A 8 -9.38 -17.47 -0.80
C ASP A 8 -9.37 -16.31 0.20
N SER A 9 -10.48 -15.59 0.33
CA SER A 9 -10.59 -14.60 1.39
C SER A 9 -10.68 -15.34 2.73
N GLU A 10 -9.58 -15.29 3.49
CA GLU A 10 -9.54 -15.78 4.87
C GLU A 10 -10.27 -14.84 5.86
N VAL A 11 -10.74 -13.68 5.38
CA VAL A 11 -11.47 -12.73 6.19
C VAL A 11 -12.93 -13.15 6.31
N ASP A 12 -13.31 -13.59 7.51
CA ASP A 12 -14.71 -13.82 7.89
C ASP A 12 -15.32 -12.48 8.34
N LEU A 13 -16.01 -11.80 7.42
CA LEU A 13 -16.68 -10.53 7.69
C LEU A 13 -18.11 -10.77 8.17
N PRO A 14 -18.56 -10.14 9.28
CA PRO A 14 -19.95 -10.22 9.71
C PRO A 14 -20.89 -9.63 8.65
N ASP A 15 -22.16 -10.08 8.66
CA ASP A 15 -23.30 -9.58 7.86
C ASP A 15 -23.45 -10.09 6.42
N HIS A 16 -22.95 -11.29 6.08
CA HIS A 16 -23.12 -11.93 4.75
C HIS A 16 -22.59 -11.11 3.55
N ASN A 17 -21.95 -9.96 3.80
CA ASN A 17 -21.33 -9.13 2.76
C ASN A 17 -19.84 -9.45 2.71
N VAL A 18 -19.47 -10.26 1.72
CA VAL A 18 -18.13 -10.84 1.56
C VAL A 18 -17.08 -9.80 1.11
N TYR A 19 -17.50 -8.62 0.62
CA TYR A 19 -16.56 -7.61 0.11
C TYR A 19 -15.85 -6.85 1.23
N ALA A 20 -14.62 -6.44 0.96
CA ALA A 20 -13.80 -5.64 1.89
C ALA A 20 -14.33 -4.22 2.10
N TYR A 21 -15.17 -3.73 1.17
CA TYR A 21 -15.65 -2.36 1.13
C TYR A 21 -17.08 -2.22 1.66
N GLN A 22 -17.42 -1.02 2.10
CA GLN A 22 -18.77 -0.66 2.50
C GLN A 22 -19.64 -0.39 1.26
N ALA A 23 -20.78 -1.07 1.15
CA ALA A 23 -21.65 -1.06 -0.03
C ALA A 23 -22.67 0.10 -0.07
N GLY A 24 -22.48 1.15 0.74
CA GLY A 24 -23.38 2.32 0.70
C GLY A 24 -23.23 3.29 1.87
N GLY A 25 -23.99 4.38 1.78
CA GLY A 25 -24.02 5.44 2.78
C GLY A 25 -22.83 6.40 2.65
N ASN A 26 -22.57 7.15 3.72
CA ASN A 26 -21.53 8.17 3.71
C ASN A 26 -20.11 7.60 3.49
N SER A 27 -19.91 6.31 3.71
CA SER A 27 -18.61 5.63 3.65
C SER A 27 -18.56 4.60 2.51
N GLU A 28 -19.46 4.71 1.52
CA GLU A 28 -19.46 3.87 0.33
C GLU A 28 -18.07 3.83 -0.33
N GLY A 29 -17.61 2.61 -0.63
CA GLY A 29 -16.30 2.36 -1.22
C GLY A 29 -15.11 2.50 -0.26
N CYS A 30 -15.34 2.87 1.00
CA CYS A 30 -14.29 2.81 2.02
C CYS A 30 -14.11 1.36 2.51
N LEU A 31 -12.88 1.00 2.85
CA LEU A 31 -12.54 -0.23 3.52
C LEU A 31 -13.30 -0.33 4.86
N LYS A 32 -13.77 -1.52 5.20
CA LYS A 32 -14.45 -1.78 6.48
C LYS A 32 -13.50 -1.56 7.66
N GLU A 33 -14.02 -1.00 8.75
CA GLU A 33 -13.23 -0.61 9.94
C GLU A 33 -12.43 -1.79 10.52
N GLN A 34 -13.02 -2.99 10.52
CA GLN A 34 -12.38 -4.22 11.02
C GLN A 34 -11.13 -4.63 10.22
N LEU A 35 -10.99 -4.11 9.00
CA LEU A 35 -9.85 -4.38 8.13
C LEU A 35 -8.73 -3.34 8.29
N LEU A 36 -8.99 -2.15 8.86
CA LEU A 36 -7.98 -1.08 8.93
C LEU A 36 -6.74 -1.48 9.74
N ASP A 37 -6.95 -2.25 10.82
CA ASP A 37 -5.87 -2.77 11.66
C ASP A 37 -5.40 -4.17 11.24
N SER A 38 -6.10 -4.80 10.30
CA SER A 38 -5.79 -6.15 9.82
C SER A 38 -4.61 -6.13 8.84
N LYS A 39 -3.88 -7.26 8.78
CA LYS A 39 -2.89 -7.53 7.73
C LYS A 39 -3.46 -8.37 6.59
N ALA A 40 -4.76 -8.68 6.59
CA ALA A 40 -5.37 -9.51 5.57
C ALA A 40 -5.31 -8.84 4.18
N PRO A 41 -5.06 -9.60 3.11
CA PRO A 41 -5.11 -9.06 1.76
C PRO A 41 -6.55 -8.74 1.36
N ILE A 42 -6.71 -7.82 0.41
CA ILE A 42 -7.99 -7.44 -0.18
C ILE A 42 -8.14 -8.16 -1.52
N TYR A 43 -9.20 -8.95 -1.68
CA TYR A 43 -9.53 -9.59 -2.94
C TYR A 43 -10.61 -8.80 -3.68
N GLU A 44 -10.25 -8.21 -4.81
CA GLU A 44 -11.18 -7.48 -5.67
C GLU A 44 -11.72 -8.34 -6.81
N CYS A 45 -12.84 -7.92 -7.39
CA CYS A 45 -13.28 -8.48 -8.66
C CYS A 45 -12.35 -8.05 -9.81
N HIS A 46 -12.19 -8.92 -10.79
CA HIS A 46 -11.36 -8.72 -12.00
C HIS A 46 -12.13 -9.11 -13.26
N GLU A 47 -11.48 -9.06 -14.42
CA GLU A 47 -12.12 -9.26 -15.73
C GLU A 47 -12.79 -10.63 -15.91
N ALA A 48 -12.35 -11.67 -15.18
CA ALA A 48 -13.00 -12.98 -15.22
C ALA A 48 -14.31 -13.04 -14.40
N CYS A 49 -14.64 -11.99 -13.65
CA CYS A 49 -15.85 -11.91 -12.85
C CYS A 49 -17.03 -11.45 -13.72
N ALA A 50 -18.22 -11.99 -13.45
CA ALA A 50 -19.44 -11.62 -14.19
C ALA A 50 -20.01 -10.22 -13.87
N CYS A 51 -19.41 -9.48 -12.92
CA CYS A 51 -19.81 -8.13 -12.54
C CYS A 51 -19.13 -7.07 -13.41
N ASP A 52 -19.80 -5.93 -13.59
CA ASP A 52 -19.29 -4.80 -14.37
C ASP A 52 -18.34 -3.89 -13.58
N GLU A 53 -17.93 -2.78 -14.20
CA GLU A 53 -17.02 -1.77 -13.64
C GLU A 53 -17.60 -1.01 -12.44
N THR A 54 -18.93 -1.03 -12.25
CA THR A 54 -19.60 -0.38 -11.12
C THR A 54 -19.61 -1.21 -9.85
N CYS A 55 -19.15 -2.47 -9.93
CA CYS A 55 -19.06 -3.38 -8.80
C CYS A 55 -18.39 -2.75 -7.57
N ASP A 56 -19.04 -2.86 -6.43
CA ASP A 56 -18.56 -2.35 -5.14
C ASP A 56 -17.23 -2.97 -4.70
N ASN A 57 -16.84 -4.12 -5.29
CA ASN A 57 -15.58 -4.81 -5.05
C ASN A 57 -14.49 -4.51 -6.10
N ARG A 58 -14.51 -3.33 -6.72
CA ARG A 58 -13.51 -2.85 -7.70
C ARG A 58 -13.02 -1.43 -7.37
N ILE A 59 -12.73 -1.12 -6.12
CA ILE A 59 -12.33 0.22 -5.67
C ILE A 59 -10.91 0.58 -6.13
N VAL A 60 -9.92 -0.26 -5.84
CA VAL A 60 -8.52 -0.05 -6.22
C VAL A 60 -8.37 -0.11 -7.74
N ALA A 61 -9.02 -1.08 -8.39
CA ALA A 61 -9.02 -1.22 -9.85
C ALA A 61 -9.51 0.05 -10.58
N ARG A 62 -10.42 0.82 -9.97
CA ARG A 62 -10.96 2.07 -10.53
C ARG A 62 -10.00 3.27 -10.45
N GLY A 63 -8.83 3.07 -9.85
CA GLY A 63 -7.78 4.07 -9.71
C GLY A 63 -8.12 5.20 -8.75
N ARG A 64 -7.13 6.05 -8.48
CA ARG A 64 -7.23 7.16 -7.54
C ARG A 64 -8.38 8.11 -7.85
N ARG A 65 -9.19 8.43 -6.83
CA ARG A 65 -10.24 9.47 -6.85
C ARG A 65 -9.93 10.67 -5.94
N VAL A 66 -9.01 10.51 -5.00
CA VAL A 66 -8.57 11.59 -4.11
C VAL A 66 -7.63 12.54 -4.88
N PRO A 67 -7.89 13.87 -4.90
CA PRO A 67 -6.96 14.82 -5.50
C PRO A 67 -5.72 14.96 -4.62
N LEU A 68 -4.54 14.70 -5.20
CA LEU A 68 -3.26 14.80 -4.50
C LEU A 68 -2.48 16.04 -4.95
N GLN A 69 -1.78 16.64 -4.00
CA GLN A 69 -0.84 17.73 -4.22
C GLN A 69 0.51 17.36 -3.61
N VAL A 70 1.53 17.27 -4.47
CA VAL A 70 2.93 17.22 -4.04
C VAL A 70 3.33 18.62 -3.55
N PHE A 71 3.98 18.70 -2.39
CA PHE A 71 4.42 19.95 -1.78
C PHE A 71 5.80 19.80 -1.11
N ARG A 72 6.50 20.92 -0.91
CA ARG A 72 7.79 20.92 -0.21
C ARG A 72 7.54 20.93 1.31
N THR A 73 8.09 19.97 2.03
CA THR A 73 8.07 19.95 3.50
C THR A 73 9.23 20.79 4.06
N GLU A 74 9.20 21.06 5.35
CA GLU A 74 10.24 21.85 6.01
C GLU A 74 11.57 21.08 6.11
N ASN A 75 11.52 19.77 6.35
CA ASN A 75 12.69 18.97 6.77
C ASN A 75 12.82 17.58 6.11
N ARG A 76 11.84 17.14 5.31
CA ARG A 76 11.78 15.79 4.71
C ARG A 76 11.75 15.81 3.18
N GLY A 77 12.12 16.94 2.57
CA GLY A 77 12.12 17.10 1.12
C GLY A 77 10.72 17.34 0.56
N TRP A 78 10.24 16.44 -0.29
CA TRP A 78 8.90 16.51 -0.87
C TRP A 78 7.94 15.63 -0.08
N GLY A 79 6.68 16.03 0.02
CA GLY A 79 5.61 15.27 0.64
C GLY A 79 4.34 15.35 -0.21
N VAL A 80 3.31 14.62 0.18
CA VAL A 80 1.99 14.68 -0.47
C VAL A 80 0.93 15.04 0.54
N ARG A 81 -0.06 15.80 0.11
CA ARG A 81 -1.27 16.10 0.87
C ARG A 81 -2.48 16.13 -0.05
N SER A 82 -3.69 16.13 0.52
CA SER A 82 -4.91 16.43 -0.23
C SER A 82 -5.50 17.77 0.19
N LYS A 83 -6.19 18.45 -0.75
CA LYS A 83 -6.93 19.69 -0.46
C LYS A 83 -8.36 19.43 0.02
N VAL A 84 -8.81 18.19 -0.03
CA VAL A 84 -10.15 17.76 0.41
C VAL A 84 -10.00 16.82 1.61
N PRO A 85 -11.01 16.70 2.48
CA PRO A 85 -10.98 15.70 3.55
C PRO A 85 -10.97 14.29 2.95
N ILE A 86 -10.30 13.35 3.62
CA ILE A 86 -10.28 11.93 3.27
C ILE A 86 -10.83 11.16 4.46
N LYS A 87 -11.77 10.24 4.22
CA LYS A 87 -12.36 9.44 5.30
C LYS A 87 -11.49 8.24 5.65
N ALA A 88 -11.59 7.77 6.89
CA ALA A 88 -11.05 6.47 7.27
C ALA A 88 -11.55 5.37 6.32
N GLY A 89 -10.64 4.50 5.88
CA GLY A 89 -10.88 3.46 4.90
C GLY A 89 -10.95 3.94 3.44
N ALA A 90 -10.81 5.22 3.12
CA ALA A 90 -10.78 5.64 1.72
C ALA A 90 -9.50 5.19 1.01
N PHE A 91 -9.64 4.67 -0.21
CA PHE A 91 -8.51 4.40 -1.10
C PHE A 91 -7.88 5.71 -1.59
N ILE A 92 -6.54 5.80 -1.52
CA ILE A 92 -5.79 7.02 -1.82
C ILE A 92 -5.03 6.87 -3.14
N ASP A 93 -4.15 5.89 -3.26
CA ASP A 93 -3.37 5.62 -4.48
C ASP A 93 -2.70 4.25 -4.39
N CYS A 94 -2.13 3.75 -5.50
CA CYS A 94 -1.21 2.61 -5.46
C CYS A 94 0.24 3.07 -5.41
N TYR A 95 1.12 2.29 -4.80
CA TYR A 95 2.55 2.37 -5.06
C TYR A 95 2.84 1.69 -6.40
N ILE A 96 3.24 2.48 -7.40
CA ILE A 96 3.49 2.00 -8.76
C ILE A 96 4.91 2.33 -9.20
N GLY A 97 5.47 1.49 -10.06
CA GLY A 97 6.77 1.68 -10.66
C GLY A 97 7.18 0.51 -11.55
N GLU A 98 8.47 0.38 -11.82
CA GLU A 98 9.00 -0.75 -12.57
C GLU A 98 9.02 -1.99 -11.66
N ILE A 99 8.37 -3.08 -12.08
CA ILE A 99 8.44 -4.35 -11.37
C ILE A 99 9.72 -5.08 -11.80
N ILE A 100 10.60 -5.33 -10.84
CA ILE A 100 11.91 -5.96 -11.04
C ILE A 100 12.07 -7.17 -10.12
N THR A 101 13.01 -8.04 -10.46
CA THR A 101 13.37 -9.19 -9.61
C THR A 101 14.18 -8.73 -8.38
N ALA A 102 14.20 -9.53 -7.32
CA ALA A 102 15.03 -9.27 -6.14
C ALA A 102 16.52 -9.07 -6.51
N GLN A 103 17.05 -9.90 -7.41
CA GLN A 103 18.43 -9.78 -7.90
C GLN A 103 18.71 -8.42 -8.57
N GLU A 104 17.78 -7.93 -9.38
CA GLU A 104 17.93 -6.61 -10.02
C GLU A 104 17.81 -5.48 -8.99
N ALA A 105 16.93 -5.62 -8.00
CA ALA A 105 16.81 -4.67 -6.89
C ALA A 105 18.11 -4.58 -6.09
N ASP A 106 18.74 -5.70 -5.74
CA ASP A 106 20.03 -5.74 -5.04
C ASP A 106 21.14 -5.09 -5.87
N ARG A 107 21.19 -5.39 -7.17
CA ARG A 107 22.12 -4.73 -8.09
C ARG A 107 21.93 -3.21 -8.11
N ARG A 108 20.69 -2.71 -8.05
CA ARG A 108 20.40 -1.26 -7.99
C ARG A 108 20.78 -0.66 -6.64
N ARG A 109 20.53 -1.36 -5.52
CA ARG A 109 20.98 -0.95 -4.17
C ARG A 109 22.49 -0.78 -4.11
N ASP A 110 23.24 -1.77 -4.58
CA ASP A 110 24.72 -1.74 -4.60
C ASP A 110 25.24 -0.55 -5.42
N ASN A 111 24.64 -0.30 -6.59
CA ASN A 111 25.01 0.83 -7.44
C ASN A 111 24.65 2.19 -6.80
N ALA A 112 23.54 2.29 -6.07
CA ALA A 112 23.16 3.49 -5.34
C ALA A 112 24.16 3.81 -4.21
N ILE A 113 24.60 2.79 -3.48
CA ILE A 113 25.63 2.90 -2.43
C ILE A 113 26.94 3.43 -3.04
N ILE A 114 27.39 2.85 -4.15
CA ILE A 114 28.62 3.28 -4.86
C ILE A 114 28.50 4.74 -5.34
N SER A 115 27.35 5.10 -5.91
CA SER A 115 27.09 6.45 -6.43
C SER A 115 26.71 7.48 -5.37
N ARG A 116 26.61 7.09 -4.09
CA ARG A 116 26.16 7.90 -2.95
C ARG A 116 24.78 8.53 -3.16
N ARG A 117 23.91 7.87 -3.93
CA ARG A 117 22.49 8.22 -4.00
C ARG A 117 21.79 7.60 -2.80
N LYS A 118 21.14 8.44 -2.00
CA LYS A 118 20.45 8.02 -0.76
C LYS A 118 19.02 7.54 -1.00
N ASP A 119 18.37 8.09 -2.02
CA ASP A 119 16.94 7.85 -2.24
C ASP A 119 16.74 6.56 -3.04
N LEU A 120 16.44 5.46 -2.34
CA LEU A 120 16.00 4.21 -2.94
C LEU A 120 14.48 4.07 -2.77
N TYR A 121 13.78 3.90 -3.90
CA TYR A 121 12.32 3.85 -3.97
C TYR A 121 11.81 2.42 -4.18
N LEU A 122 12.38 1.47 -3.44
CA LEU A 122 12.16 0.03 -3.60
C LEU A 122 11.15 -0.49 -2.58
N PHE A 123 10.08 -1.14 -3.06
CA PHE A 123 9.08 -1.81 -2.22
C PHE A 123 8.92 -3.28 -2.61
N ASN A 124 9.08 -4.19 -1.65
CA ASN A 124 8.90 -5.61 -1.89
C ASN A 124 7.40 -5.95 -1.99
N ILE A 125 7.06 -6.86 -2.90
CA ILE A 125 5.73 -7.46 -3.10
C ILE A 125 5.69 -8.80 -2.35
N ASP A 126 5.82 -8.76 -1.03
CA ASP A 126 6.16 -9.93 -0.19
C ASP A 126 4.98 -10.54 0.58
N LYS A 127 3.76 -9.98 0.45
CA LYS A 127 2.59 -10.40 1.24
C LYS A 127 2.31 -11.90 1.18
N PHE A 128 2.53 -12.52 0.02
CA PHE A 128 2.25 -13.93 -0.24
C PHE A 128 3.52 -14.76 -0.44
N THR A 129 4.70 -14.20 -0.20
CA THR A 129 5.95 -14.97 -0.27
C THR A 129 6.00 -15.95 0.89
N ASP A 130 6.05 -17.22 0.55
CA ASP A 130 6.12 -18.33 1.50
C ASP A 130 6.96 -19.46 0.89
N PRO A 131 8.19 -19.70 1.40
CA PRO A 131 9.07 -20.77 0.93
C PRO A 131 8.43 -22.18 0.96
N ASP A 132 7.47 -22.39 1.85
CA ASP A 132 6.78 -23.67 2.05
C ASP A 132 5.45 -23.76 1.27
N SER A 133 5.12 -22.74 0.47
CA SER A 133 3.90 -22.70 -0.33
C SER A 133 3.82 -23.85 -1.33
N LEU A 134 2.62 -24.42 -1.50
CA LEU A 134 2.33 -25.38 -2.57
C LEU A 134 2.30 -24.71 -3.96
N ASP A 135 2.06 -23.39 -4.01
CA ASP A 135 2.13 -22.61 -5.23
C ASP A 135 3.59 -22.20 -5.49
N GLU A 136 4.15 -22.75 -6.57
CA GLU A 136 5.56 -22.53 -6.92
C GLU A 136 5.90 -21.06 -7.17
N THR A 137 4.92 -20.25 -7.57
CA THR A 137 5.09 -18.81 -7.83
C THR A 137 5.28 -17.99 -6.56
N LEU A 138 4.94 -18.56 -5.40
CA LEU A 138 5.01 -17.93 -4.08
C LEU A 138 6.26 -18.33 -3.28
N ARG A 139 7.00 -19.37 -3.71
CA ARG A 139 8.19 -19.88 -2.99
C ARG A 139 9.46 -19.07 -3.22
N GLY A 140 9.53 -18.32 -4.31
CA GLY A 140 10.72 -17.55 -4.69
C GLY A 140 10.85 -16.22 -3.94
N ASP A 141 11.97 -15.55 -4.17
CA ASP A 141 12.14 -14.17 -3.69
C ASP A 141 11.04 -13.27 -4.25
N PRO A 142 10.51 -12.33 -3.44
CA PRO A 142 9.46 -11.42 -3.90
C PRO A 142 9.95 -10.53 -5.03
N TYR A 143 9.04 -10.18 -5.93
CA TYR A 143 9.27 -9.06 -6.83
C TYR A 143 9.36 -7.75 -6.05
N VAL A 144 9.97 -6.74 -6.67
CA VAL A 144 10.17 -5.41 -6.08
C VAL A 144 9.64 -4.36 -7.05
N ILE A 145 8.92 -3.36 -6.53
CA ILE A 145 8.53 -2.16 -7.28
C ILE A 145 9.60 -1.09 -7.08
N ASP A 146 10.22 -0.64 -8.17
CA ASP A 146 11.14 0.49 -8.20
C ASP A 146 10.45 1.76 -8.73
N GLY A 147 10.27 2.73 -7.84
CA GLY A 147 9.66 4.03 -8.11
C GLY A 147 10.64 5.16 -8.49
N GLU A 148 11.92 4.85 -8.77
CA GLU A 148 12.93 5.88 -9.03
C GLU A 148 12.63 6.67 -10.32
N PHE A 149 12.40 5.99 -11.44
CA PHE A 149 12.24 6.60 -12.77
C PHE A 149 10.81 6.61 -13.32
N TYR A 150 9.99 5.63 -12.92
CA TYR A 150 8.58 5.54 -13.28
C TYR A 150 7.78 5.39 -12.00
N ALA A 151 6.87 6.32 -11.72
CA ALA A 151 6.07 6.28 -10.51
C ALA A 151 4.89 7.25 -10.53
N GLY A 152 3.92 7.00 -9.66
CA GLY A 152 2.85 7.92 -9.31
C GLY A 152 3.26 8.92 -8.21
N PRO A 153 2.32 9.76 -7.73
CA PRO A 153 2.56 10.66 -6.59
C PRO A 153 2.96 9.94 -5.30
N SER A 154 2.57 8.67 -5.15
CA SER A 154 2.86 7.83 -3.99
C SER A 154 4.35 7.67 -3.68
N ARG A 155 5.25 7.84 -4.67
CA ARG A 155 6.71 7.89 -4.44
C ARG A 155 7.16 8.97 -3.44
N PHE A 156 6.33 9.99 -3.24
CA PHE A 156 6.60 11.14 -2.36
C PHE A 156 5.88 11.02 -1.01
N PHE A 157 5.19 9.92 -0.71
CA PHE A 157 4.64 9.72 0.62
C PHE A 157 5.78 9.53 1.62
N ASN A 158 5.80 10.35 2.65
CA ASN A 158 6.83 10.30 3.68
C ASN A 158 6.48 9.30 4.78
N HIS A 159 7.52 8.88 5.49
CA HIS A 159 7.39 8.10 6.71
C HIS A 159 6.76 8.91 7.87
N SER A 160 5.93 8.25 8.68
CA SER A 160 5.58 8.67 10.05
C SER A 160 5.41 7.47 10.98
N CYS A 161 5.85 7.61 12.24
CA CYS A 161 5.59 6.61 13.28
C CYS A 161 4.16 6.70 13.84
N GLU A 162 3.49 7.84 13.65
CA GLU A 162 2.06 8.06 13.84
C GLU A 162 1.46 8.33 12.45
N ALA A 163 1.41 7.28 11.62
CA ALA A 163 0.94 7.36 10.25
C ALA A 163 -0.59 7.53 10.17
N ASN A 164 -1.07 8.13 9.08
CA ASN A 164 -2.50 8.28 8.80
C ASN A 164 -2.99 7.42 7.62
N MET A 165 -2.07 6.68 6.99
CA MET A 165 -2.37 5.70 5.95
C MET A 165 -1.57 4.42 6.15
N ARG A 166 -2.02 3.34 5.52
CA ARG A 166 -1.34 2.04 5.50
C ARG A 166 -1.42 1.40 4.11
N ILE A 167 -0.44 0.55 3.81
CA ILE A 167 -0.44 -0.29 2.60
C ILE A 167 -1.25 -1.55 2.84
N PHE A 168 -2.10 -1.91 1.89
CA PHE A 168 -2.81 -3.18 1.81
C PHE A 168 -2.44 -3.87 0.49
N ALA A 169 -2.17 -5.17 0.58
CA ALA A 169 -2.03 -5.99 -0.61
C ALA A 169 -3.40 -6.18 -1.24
N ARG A 170 -3.57 -5.74 -2.49
CA ARG A 170 -4.79 -5.96 -3.26
C ARG A 170 -4.54 -6.97 -4.36
N VAL A 171 -5.31 -8.05 -4.35
CA VAL A 171 -5.30 -9.09 -5.38
C VAL A 171 -6.48 -8.84 -6.30
N GLY A 172 -6.18 -8.55 -7.57
CA GLY A 172 -7.18 -8.48 -8.63
C GLY A 172 -7.46 -9.85 -9.21
N ASP A 173 -6.41 -10.53 -9.66
CA ASP A 173 -6.50 -11.89 -10.19
C ASP A 173 -5.96 -12.92 -9.20
N TYR A 174 -6.72 -14.00 -9.01
CA TYR A 174 -6.38 -15.09 -8.11
C TYR A 174 -5.05 -15.78 -8.47
N SER A 175 -4.70 -15.84 -9.76
CA SER A 175 -3.46 -16.50 -10.21
C SER A 175 -2.20 -15.64 -10.10
N GLU A 176 -2.33 -14.37 -9.68
CA GLU A 176 -1.22 -13.41 -9.69
C GLU A 176 -0.95 -12.80 -8.30
N LYS A 177 -1.09 -13.61 -7.26
CA LYS A 177 -0.83 -13.17 -5.86
C LYS A 177 0.60 -12.68 -5.64
N ASN A 178 1.58 -13.23 -6.35
CA ASN A 178 2.98 -12.78 -6.31
C ASN A 178 3.20 -11.40 -6.97
N LEU A 179 2.20 -10.86 -7.67
CA LEU A 179 2.21 -9.55 -8.34
C LEU A 179 1.02 -8.68 -7.88
N HIS A 180 0.63 -8.80 -6.61
CA HIS A 180 -0.44 -8.01 -6.03
C HIS A 180 -0.09 -6.51 -5.98
N ASP A 181 -1.14 -5.67 -6.01
CA ASP A 181 -1.02 -4.22 -5.89
C ASP A 181 -0.68 -3.81 -4.45
N LEU A 182 0.14 -2.77 -4.29
CA LEU A 182 0.38 -2.10 -3.01
C LEU A 182 -0.54 -0.87 -2.91
N ALA A 183 -1.71 -1.02 -2.30
CA ALA A 183 -2.75 0.00 -2.24
C ALA A 183 -2.72 0.77 -0.92
N PHE A 184 -2.65 2.11 -0.97
CA PHE A 184 -2.73 2.96 0.21
C PHE A 184 -4.19 3.26 0.58
N PHE A 185 -4.53 2.99 1.83
CA PHE A 185 -5.81 3.35 2.43
C PHE A 185 -5.59 4.25 3.65
N ALA A 186 -6.49 5.22 3.86
CA ALA A 186 -6.53 5.98 5.10
C ALA A 186 -6.93 5.06 6.27
N ILE A 187 -6.23 5.16 7.40
CA ILE A 187 -6.59 4.42 8.64
C ILE A 187 -7.31 5.31 9.66
N GLU A 188 -7.45 6.59 9.36
CA GLU A 188 -8.20 7.57 10.14
C GLU A 188 -8.81 8.64 9.21
N ASP A 189 -9.69 9.48 9.73
CA ASP A 189 -10.17 10.66 9.00
C ASP A 189 -9.05 11.70 8.87
N ILE A 190 -8.65 12.01 7.64
CA ILE A 190 -7.56 12.94 7.33
C ILE A 190 -8.16 14.29 6.94
N ARG A 191 -7.76 15.33 7.69
CA ARG A 191 -8.17 16.71 7.41
C ARG A 191 -7.51 17.25 6.13
N PRO A 192 -8.15 18.21 5.44
CA PRO A 192 -7.52 18.92 4.34
C PRO A 192 -6.16 19.48 4.74
N MET A 193 -5.22 19.44 3.81
CA MET A 193 -3.86 19.98 3.94
C MET A 193 -2.96 19.24 4.93
N THR A 194 -3.45 18.19 5.60
CA THR A 194 -2.61 17.27 6.36
C THR A 194 -1.72 16.46 5.42
N GLU A 195 -0.45 16.32 5.77
CA GLU A 195 0.48 15.47 5.04
C GLU A 195 0.07 14.00 5.14
N LEU A 196 0.10 13.32 4.00
CA LEU A 196 -0.17 11.90 3.87
C LEU A 196 1.12 11.13 4.16
N THR A 197 1.08 10.29 5.19
CA THR A 197 2.23 9.51 5.66
C THR A 197 1.85 8.07 5.96
N PHE A 198 2.82 7.16 5.83
CA PHE A 198 2.66 5.76 6.18
C PHE A 198 3.90 5.27 6.94
N ASP A 199 3.77 4.16 7.66
CA ASP A 199 4.91 3.52 8.29
C ASP A 199 5.65 2.64 7.28
N TYR A 200 6.86 3.03 6.90
CA TYR A 200 7.71 2.33 5.92
C TYR A 200 8.00 0.87 6.29
N VAL A 201 7.97 0.52 7.58
CA VAL A 201 8.27 -0.84 8.06
C VAL A 201 7.04 -1.51 8.70
N ASP A 202 5.88 -0.87 8.69
CA ASP A 202 4.63 -1.40 9.30
C ASP A 202 4.83 -1.88 10.76
N GLY A 203 5.65 -1.15 11.53
CA GLY A 203 6.00 -1.49 12.91
C GLY A 203 6.80 -2.78 13.09
N LYS A 204 7.35 -3.38 12.02
CA LYS A 204 8.12 -4.64 12.09
C LYS A 204 9.55 -4.45 12.57
N ASP A 205 10.07 -3.22 12.55
CA ASP A 205 11.44 -2.92 12.97
C ASP A 205 11.44 -1.76 13.98
N ASP A 206 12.14 -1.96 15.09
CA ASP A 206 12.34 -0.97 16.14
C ASP A 206 13.43 0.02 15.75
N GLY A 207 13.47 0.44 14.47
CA GLY A 207 14.42 1.41 13.94
C GLY A 207 15.88 1.03 14.21
N GLU A 208 16.54 0.39 13.25
CA GLU A 208 17.93 -0.04 13.42
C GLU A 208 18.83 1.18 13.76
N GLN A 209 19.41 1.18 14.97
CA GLN A 209 20.28 2.26 15.42
C GLN A 209 21.45 2.44 14.46
N GLY A 210 21.49 3.60 13.78
CA GLY A 210 22.49 3.89 12.76
C GLY A 210 21.95 3.98 11.34
N SER A 211 20.66 3.70 11.12
CA SER A 211 19.97 3.99 9.86
C SER A 211 19.72 5.50 9.69
N GLU A 212 18.88 5.93 8.75
CA GLU A 212 18.60 7.36 8.57
C GLU A 212 17.68 7.89 9.67
N LYS A 213 18.04 9.04 10.27
CA LYS A 213 17.27 9.62 11.38
C LYS A 213 15.86 9.98 10.95
N CYS A 214 14.87 9.52 11.72
CA CYS A 214 13.46 9.86 11.48
C CYS A 214 13.16 11.31 11.89
N LEU A 215 12.48 12.03 10.99
CA LEU A 215 12.12 13.45 11.15
C LEU A 215 10.59 13.69 11.11
N CYS A 216 9.80 12.65 11.42
CA CYS A 216 8.32 12.70 11.32
C CYS A 216 7.65 13.65 12.32
N GLY A 217 8.30 13.93 13.46
CA GLY A 217 7.77 14.82 14.50
C GLY A 217 6.70 14.20 15.41
N ALA A 218 6.38 12.91 15.24
CA ALA A 218 5.47 12.16 16.11
C ALA A 218 6.00 12.09 17.56
N LYS A 219 5.09 12.02 18.53
CA LYS A 219 5.48 11.92 19.96
C LYS A 219 6.02 10.53 20.28
N SER A 220 5.46 9.50 19.65
CA SER A 220 5.93 8.11 19.73
C SER A 220 6.97 7.76 18.65
N CYS A 221 7.75 8.73 18.18
CA CYS A 221 8.77 8.50 17.15
C CYS A 221 9.83 7.47 17.59
N ARG A 222 10.11 6.48 16.74
CA ARG A 222 11.13 5.44 16.97
C ARG A 222 12.58 5.93 16.77
N GLY A 223 12.76 7.13 16.23
CA GLY A 223 14.06 7.79 16.08
C GLY A 223 14.77 7.52 14.76
N TRP A 224 14.51 6.39 14.10
CA TRP A 224 15.14 5.95 12.86
C TRP A 224 14.07 5.53 11.83
N LEU A 225 14.37 5.66 10.53
CA LEU A 225 13.41 5.42 9.44
C LEU A 225 13.20 3.94 9.13
N TRP A 226 14.28 3.17 9.24
CA TRP A 226 14.37 1.73 8.98
C TRP A 226 14.76 1.09 10.30
#